data_AF-A0A2E6TSJ3-F1
#
_entry.id   AF-A0A2E6TSJ3-F1
#
_cell.length_a   1.000
_cell.length_b   1.000
_cell.length_c   1.000
_cell.angle_alpha   90.00
_cell.angle_beta   90.00
_cell.angle_gamma   90.00
#
_symmetry.space_group_name_H-M   'P 1'
#
loop_
_entity.id
_entity.type
_entity.pdbx_description
1 polymer ?
#
loop_
_entity_poly.entity_id
_entity_poly.type
_entity_poly.pdbx_seq_one_letter_code
_entity_poly.pdbx_strand_id
1 'polypeptide(L)'
;MGVKVYYIVLLALVLQVQPVSAADKFQEKELSDANYAKWRDHVLPKNWELSYRRIPWQTSFWDAVIEAQAKDKPILFWAMNGHPLGNT
;
A
#
# COMPACT_ATOMS: atom_id res chain seq x y z
N MET A 1 -20.64 -26.90 25.45
CA MET A 1 -19.18 -26.67 25.54
C MET A 1 -18.49 -26.37 24.19
N GLY A 2 -19.16 -26.50 23.02
CA GLY A 2 -18.51 -26.28 21.71
C GLY A 2 -18.48 -24.84 21.16
N VAL A 3 -19.39 -23.96 21.61
CA VAL A 3 -19.50 -22.58 21.08
C VAL A 3 -18.36 -21.67 21.56
N LYS A 4 -17.90 -21.83 22.81
CA LYS A 4 -16.78 -21.05 23.37
C LYS A 4 -15.44 -21.36 22.70
N VAL A 5 -15.24 -22.59 22.22
CA VAL A 5 -14.01 -23.01 21.51
C VAL A 5 -13.92 -22.31 20.15
N TYR A 6 -15.05 -22.15 19.44
CA TYR A 6 -15.10 -21.45 18.16
C TYR A 6 -14.66 -19.99 18.25
N TYR A 7 -15.12 -19.27 19.29
CA TYR A 7 -14.71 -17.89 19.53
C TYR A 7 -13.21 -17.78 19.90
N ILE A 8 -12.66 -18.74 20.64
CA ILE A 8 -11.23 -18.76 20.98
C ILE A 8 -10.36 -19.01 19.73
N VAL A 9 -10.80 -19.92 18.84
CA VAL A 9 -10.09 -20.19 17.58
C VAL A 9 -10.16 -18.99 16.61
N LEU A 10 -11.31 -18.30 16.53
CA LEU A 10 -11.46 -17.07 15.75
C LEU A 10 -10.62 -15.91 16.31
N LEU A 11 -10.51 -15.78 17.64
CA LEU A 11 -9.66 -14.77 18.27
C LEU A 11 -8.16 -15.05 18.04
N ALA A 12 -7.76 -16.31 18.04
CA ALA A 12 -6.37 -16.73 17.80
C ALA A 12 -5.92 -16.50 16.35
N LEU A 13 -6.85 -16.54 15.38
CA LEU A 13 -6.56 -16.30 13.97
C LEU A 13 -6.33 -14.81 13.65
N VAL A 14 -6.96 -13.91 14.41
CA VAL A 14 -6.75 -12.45 14.30
C VAL A 14 -5.37 -12.02 14.86
N LEU A 15 -4.77 -12.80 15.75
CA LEU A 15 -3.47 -12.50 16.37
C LEU A 15 -2.25 -12.84 15.48
N GLN A 16 -2.45 -13.37 14.26
CA GLN A 16 -1.36 -13.60 13.32
C GLN A 16 -1.14 -12.46 12.33
N VAL A 17 -1.45 -11.22 12.73
CA VAL A 17 -0.89 -10.03 12.06
C VAL A 17 0.60 -10.04 12.33
N GLN A 18 1.35 -10.77 11.51
CA GLN A 18 2.80 -10.68 11.46
C GLN A 18 3.12 -9.20 11.24
N PRO A 19 4.02 -8.60 12.05
CA PRO A 19 4.51 -7.28 11.74
C PRO A 19 5.05 -7.34 10.31
N VAL A 20 4.60 -6.42 9.46
CA VAL A 20 5.22 -6.20 8.14
C VAL A 20 6.72 -6.14 8.41
N SER A 21 7.43 -7.11 7.87
CA SER A 21 8.84 -7.37 8.16
C SER A 21 9.60 -6.05 8.14
N ALA A 22 10.35 -5.82 9.23
CA ALA A 22 11.13 -4.63 9.46
C ALA A 22 11.83 -4.18 8.18
N ALA A 23 11.73 -2.87 7.90
CA ALA A 23 12.41 -2.21 6.80
C ALA A 23 13.78 -2.82 6.53
N ASP A 24 13.98 -3.23 5.29
CA ASP A 24 15.23 -3.80 4.79
C ASP A 24 16.38 -2.88 5.22
N LYS A 25 17.20 -3.32 6.17
CA LYS A 25 18.31 -2.52 6.71
C LYS A 25 19.43 -2.49 5.68
N PHE A 26 19.22 -1.73 4.63
CA PHE A 26 20.25 -1.38 3.68
C PHE A 26 21.26 -0.46 4.38
N GLN A 27 22.54 -0.84 4.38
CA GLN A 27 23.60 -0.20 5.18
C GLN A 27 24.77 0.34 4.32
N GLU A 28 24.64 0.33 2.99
CA GLU A 28 25.66 0.97 2.14
C GLU A 28 25.59 2.48 2.34
N LYS A 29 26.75 3.11 2.58
CA LYS A 29 26.82 4.55 2.84
C LYS A 29 26.95 5.37 1.56
N GLU A 30 27.70 4.86 0.59
CA GLU A 30 28.04 5.59 -0.65
C GLU A 30 27.70 4.76 -1.88
N LEU A 31 27.31 5.43 -2.97
CA LEU A 31 27.09 4.82 -4.27
C LEU A 31 28.44 4.67 -5.00
N SER A 32 28.67 3.50 -5.60
CA SER A 32 29.81 3.18 -6.45
C SER A 32 29.36 2.25 -7.58
N ASP A 33 30.17 2.11 -8.62
CA ASP A 33 29.86 1.20 -9.73
C ASP A 33 29.68 -0.25 -9.25
N ALA A 34 30.46 -0.66 -8.24
CA ALA A 34 30.42 -2.00 -7.68
C ALA A 34 29.12 -2.32 -6.91
N ASN A 35 28.46 -1.31 -6.33
CA ASN A 35 27.23 -1.50 -5.54
C ASN A 35 25.98 -0.90 -6.19
N TYR A 36 26.09 -0.39 -7.41
CA TYR A 36 24.98 0.21 -8.16
C TYR A 36 23.76 -0.70 -8.23
N ALA A 37 23.92 -1.97 -8.58
CA ALA A 37 22.80 -2.90 -8.70
C ALA A 37 22.04 -3.07 -7.37
N LYS A 38 22.78 -3.13 -6.25
CA LYS A 38 22.21 -3.25 -4.91
C LYS A 38 21.41 -1.99 -4.55
N TRP A 39 21.95 -0.81 -4.85
CA TRP A 39 21.24 0.47 -4.68
C TRP A 39 19.98 0.55 -5.54
N ARG A 40 20.09 0.26 -6.83
CA ARG A 40 18.95 0.25 -7.77
C ARG A 40 17.82 -0.64 -7.25
N ASP A 41 18.14 -1.87 -6.86
CA ASP A 41 17.12 -2.84 -6.41
C ASP A 41 16.53 -2.50 -5.04
N HIS A 42 17.27 -1.72 -4.23
CA HIS A 42 16.79 -1.21 -2.95
C HIS A 42 15.82 -0.03 -3.11
N VAL A 43 16.12 0.95 -3.98
CA VAL A 43 15.28 2.15 -4.17
C VAL A 43 14.05 1.90 -5.04
N LEU A 44 14.05 0.83 -5.83
CA LEU A 44 12.86 0.46 -6.60
C LEU A 44 11.74 -0.02 -5.66
N PRO A 45 10.50 0.41 -5.92
CA PRO A 45 9.37 0.04 -5.07
C PRO A 45 9.15 -1.48 -5.12
N LYS A 46 8.85 -2.06 -3.96
CA LYS A 46 8.42 -3.45 -3.86
C LYS A 46 7.00 -3.58 -4.40
N ASN A 47 6.64 -4.78 -4.87
CA ASN A 47 5.32 -5.02 -5.47
C ASN A 47 4.14 -4.66 -4.53
N TRP A 48 4.31 -4.84 -3.22
CA TRP A 48 3.28 -4.49 -2.24
C TRP A 48 3.09 -2.98 -2.11
N GLU A 49 4.15 -2.18 -2.24
CA GLU A 49 4.10 -0.70 -2.25
C GLU A 49 3.37 -0.16 -3.48
N LEU A 50 3.35 -0.95 -4.57
CA LEU A 50 2.60 -0.65 -5.79
C LEU A 50 1.15 -1.14 -5.76
N SER A 51 0.64 -1.63 -4.63
CA SER A 51 -0.72 -2.19 -4.54
C SER A 51 -1.81 -1.21 -4.93
N TYR A 52 -1.59 0.11 -4.74
CA TYR A 52 -2.53 1.15 -5.13
C TYR A 52 -2.85 1.12 -6.63
N ARG A 53 -1.94 0.62 -7.47
CA ARG A 53 -2.16 0.50 -8.94
C ARG A 53 -3.24 -0.51 -9.30
N ARG A 54 -3.58 -1.43 -8.39
CA ARG A 54 -4.62 -2.45 -8.61
C ARG A 54 -6.03 -1.93 -8.33
N ILE A 55 -6.16 -0.78 -7.68
CA ILE A 55 -7.45 -0.16 -7.43
C ILE A 55 -7.95 0.39 -8.77
N PRO A 56 -9.21 0.08 -9.17
CA PRO A 56 -9.79 0.60 -10.40
C PRO A 56 -10.19 2.07 -10.21
N TRP A 57 -9.20 2.96 -10.18
CA TRP A 57 -9.41 4.38 -9.96
C TRP A 57 -10.28 4.99 -11.06
N GLN A 58 -11.29 5.77 -10.65
CA GLN A 58 -11.97 6.68 -11.56
C GLN A 58 -11.14 7.93 -11.75
N THR A 59 -10.80 8.25 -13.00
CA THR A 59 -9.97 9.41 -13.35
C THR A 59 -10.77 10.70 -13.50
N SER A 60 -12.10 10.60 -13.54
CA SER A 60 -13.04 11.73 -13.57
C SER A 60 -13.73 11.86 -12.22
N PHE A 61 -13.53 13.00 -11.56
CA PHE A 61 -14.13 13.24 -10.26
C PHE A 61 -15.67 13.24 -10.33
N TRP A 62 -16.26 13.83 -11.37
CA TRP A 62 -17.72 13.91 -11.51
C TRP A 62 -18.35 12.55 -11.81
N ASP A 63 -17.72 11.73 -12.64
CA ASP A 63 -18.22 10.37 -12.89
C ASP A 63 -18.15 9.52 -11.61
N ALA A 64 -17.10 9.68 -10.81
CA ALA A 64 -16.99 9.03 -9.50
C ALA A 64 -18.10 9.47 -8.54
N VAL A 65 -18.48 10.75 -8.53
CA VAL A 65 -19.59 11.27 -7.72
C VAL A 65 -20.93 10.64 -8.13
N ILE A 66 -21.22 10.63 -9.44
CA ILE A 66 -22.46 10.03 -9.97
C ILE A 66 -22.51 8.53 -9.62
N GLU A 67 -21.42 7.80 -9.85
CA GLU A 67 -21.33 6.36 -9.55
C GLU A 67 -21.52 6.07 -8.05
N ALA A 68 -20.84 6.84 -7.19
CA ALA A 68 -20.89 6.67 -5.74
C ALA A 68 -22.28 6.95 -5.18
N GLN A 69 -22.96 8.00 -5.65
CA GLN A 69 -24.34 8.31 -5.29
C GLN A 69 -25.30 7.19 -5.71
N ALA A 70 -25.19 6.72 -6.97
CA ALA A 70 -26.04 5.66 -7.48
C ALA A 70 -25.87 4.33 -6.71
N LYS A 71 -24.67 4.08 -6.16
CA LYS A 71 -24.33 2.85 -5.43
C LYS A 71 -24.40 3.00 -3.91
N ASP A 72 -24.75 4.18 -3.39
CA ASP A 72 -24.70 4.53 -1.96
C ASP A 72 -23.35 4.15 -1.30
N LYS A 73 -22.25 4.59 -1.91
CA LYS A 73 -20.88 4.31 -1.42
C LYS A 73 -20.08 5.60 -1.16
N PRO A 74 -19.18 5.61 -0.17
CA PRO A 74 -18.28 6.74 0.03
C PRO A 74 -17.21 6.80 -1.08
N ILE A 75 -16.65 8.00 -1.29
CA ILE A 75 -15.55 8.24 -2.24
C ILE A 75 -14.23 8.35 -1.47
N LEU A 76 -13.24 7.56 -1.87
CA LEU A 76 -11.84 7.81 -1.53
C LEU A 76 -11.23 8.71 -2.62
N PHE A 77 -11.02 9.97 -2.29
CA PHE A 77 -10.40 10.92 -3.20
C PHE A 77 -8.89 10.98 -2.98
N TRP A 78 -8.12 10.67 -4.03
CA TRP A 78 -6.67 10.79 -4.03
C TRP A 78 -6.24 11.81 -5.07
N ALA A 79 -5.68 12.92 -4.63
CA ALA A 79 -5.07 13.94 -5.47
C ALA A 79 -3.64 14.19 -5.02
N MET A 80 -2.73 14.27 -5.99
CA MET A 80 -1.36 14.70 -5.70
C MET A 80 -1.30 16.22 -5.85
N ASN A 81 -1.17 16.94 -4.74
CA ASN A 81 -1.09 18.40 -4.72
C ASN A 81 0.33 18.93 -5.01
N GLY A 82 1.04 18.34 -5.98
CA GLY A 82 2.40 18.75 -6.31
C GLY A 82 2.77 18.43 -7.75
N HIS A 83 3.70 19.20 -8.32
CA HIS A 83 4.26 18.88 -9.63
C HIS A 83 4.92 17.49 -9.54
N PRO A 84 4.65 16.54 -10.47
CA PRO A 84 5.22 15.18 -10.45
C PRO A 84 6.75 15.12 -10.50
N LEU A 85 7.41 16.27 -10.67
CA LEU A 85 8.87 16.43 -10.70
C LEU A 85 9.41 17.25 -9.51
N GLY A 86 8.56 17.62 -8.53
CA GLY A 86 8.98 18.37 -7.35
C GLY A 86 9.35 19.84 -7.59
N ASN A 87 8.94 20.44 -8.71
CA ASN A 87 9.12 21.87 -8.94
C ASN A 87 8.03 22.65 -8.18
N THR A 88 8.43 23.35 -7.12
CA THR A 88 7.72 24.50 -6.54
C THR A 88 8.44 25.78 -6.90
#